data_AF-A0A353CP55-F1
#
_entry.id   AF-A0A353CP55-F1
#
_cell.length_a   1.000
_cell.length_b   1.000
_cell.length_c   1.000
_cell.angle_alpha   90.00
_cell.angle_beta   90.00
_cell.angle_gamma   90.00
#
_symmetry.space_group_name_H-M   'P 1'
#
loop_
_entity.id
_entity.type
_entity.pdbx_description
1 polymer ?
#
loop_
_entity_poly.entity_id
_entity_poly.type
_entity_poly.pdbx_seq_one_letter_code
_entity_poly.pdbx_strand_id
1 'polypeptide(L)' 'GNGELGFYLVSDGTGRPWRLRVRPPCFTLTAGLGRLIKGGYIADIISTFGQINMIGGELER' A
#
# COMPACT_ATOMS: atom_id res chain seq x y z
N GLY A 1 -3.78 -4.97 11.86
CA GLY A 1 -2.54 -4.32 11.42
C GLY A 1 -2.55 -4.28 9.91
N ASN A 2 -2.20 -3.15 9.30
CA ASN A 2 -2.44 -2.90 7.87
C ASN A 2 -1.58 -3.73 6.90
N GLY A 3 -0.68 -4.59 7.40
CA GLY A 3 0.21 -5.44 6.62
C GLY A 3 1.67 -5.19 6.97
N GLU A 4 2.58 -5.52 6.04
CA GLU A 4 4.02 -5.34 6.20
C GLU A 4 4.46 -3.94 5.79
N LEU A 5 4.97 -3.15 6.74
CA LEU A 5 5.59 -1.85 6.49
C LEU A 5 7.09 -2.04 6.28
N GLY A 6 7.58 -1.72 5.09
CA GLY A 6 9.00 -1.86 4.74
C GLY A 6 9.69 -0.51 4.55
N PHE A 7 10.95 -0.41 4.95
CA PHE A 7 11.80 0.75 4.66
C PHE A 7 13.03 0.30 3.88
N TYR A 8 13.24 0.90 2.71
CA TYR A 8 14.43 0.69 1.89
C TYR A 8 15.33 1.91 2.01
N LEU A 9 16.46 1.75 2.70
CA LEU A 9 17.45 2.78 2.94
C LEU A 9 18.75 2.47 2.20
N VAL A 10 19.28 3.44 1.48
CA VAL A 10 20.64 3.42 0.94
C VAL A 10 21.42 4.55 1.61
N SER A 11 22.55 4.20 2.21
CA SER A 11 23.50 5.16 2.79
C SER A 11 24.72 5.27 1.87
N ASP A 12 25.17 6.50 1.61
CA ASP A 12 26.42 6.82 0.92
C ASP A 12 27.58 7.06 1.90
N GLY A 13 27.39 6.75 3.19
CA GLY A 13 28.36 6.98 4.24
C GLY A 13 28.35 8.41 4.81
N THR A 14 27.52 9.30 4.26
CA THR A 14 27.26 10.62 4.87
C THR A 14 26.22 10.49 5.99
N GLY A 15 26.14 11.47 6.90
CA GLY A 15 25.18 11.47 8.02
C GLY A 15 23.71 11.61 7.60
N ARG A 16 23.41 11.60 6.30
CA ARG A 16 22.05 11.67 5.74
C ARG A 16 21.82 10.47 4.83
N PRO A 17 20.61 9.88 4.81
CA PRO A 17 20.31 8.79 3.91
C PRO A 17 20.30 9.31 2.46
N TRP A 18 21.11 8.68 1.61
CA TRP A 18 21.17 8.98 0.18
C TRP A 18 19.83 8.69 -0.51
N ARG A 19 19.17 7.58 -0.12
CA ARG A 19 17.83 7.25 -0.60
C ARG A 19 17.02 6.56 0.48
N LEU A 20 15.79 7.04 0.67
CA LEU A 20 14.79 6.41 1.54
C LEU A 20 13.52 6.16 0.73
N ARG A 21 13.11 4.90 0.62
CA ARG A 21 11.82 4.51 0.03
C ARG A 21 11.01 3.76 1.08
N VAL A 22 9.84 4.27 1.39
CA VAL A 22 8.86 3.57 2.24
C VAL A 22 8.04 2.66 1.33
N ARG A 23 7.84 1.40 1.73
CA ARG A 23 6.88 0.49 1.11
C ARG A 23 5.66 0.44 2.03
N PRO A 24 4.58 1.15 1.69
CA PRO A 24 3.38 1.13 2.49
C PRO A 24 2.69 -0.23 2.35
N PRO A 25 2.11 -0.76 3.43
CA PRO A 25 1.50 -2.07 3.42
C PRO A 25 0.25 -2.11 2.51
N CYS A 26 -0.48 -0.98 2.44
CA CYS A 26 -1.68 -0.83 1.62
C CYS A 26 -1.42 -0.91 0.12
N PHE A 27 -0.22 -0.54 -0.36
CA PHE A 27 0.10 -0.48 -1.79
C PHE A 27 -0.04 -1.85 -2.49
N THR A 28 0.40 -2.91 -1.82
CA THR A 28 0.32 -4.27 -2.38
C THR A 28 -1.10 -4.80 -2.33
N LEU A 29 -1.88 -4.43 -1.30
CA LEU A 29 -3.27 -4.84 -1.14
C LEU A 29 -4.17 -4.19 -2.20
N THR A 30 -4.01 -2.90 -2.44
CA THR A 30 -4.77 -2.17 -3.48
C THR A 30 -4.44 -2.69 -4.88
N ALA A 31 -3.21 -3.14 -5.14
CA ALA A 31 -2.85 -3.76 -6.42
C ALA A 31 -3.64 -5.06 -6.69
N GLY A 32 -4.03 -5.80 -5.65
CA GLY A 32 -4.84 -7.02 -5.75
C GLY A 32 -6.36 -6.78 -5.85
N LEU A 33 -6.83 -5.59 -5.46
CA LEU A 33 -8.26 -5.24 -5.41
C LEU A 33 -8.95 -5.46 -6.77
N GLY A 34 -8.28 -5.13 -7.88
CA GLY A 34 -8.83 -5.30 -9.22
C GLY A 34 -9.16 -6.75 -9.58
N ARG A 35 -8.51 -7.74 -8.94
CA ARG A 35 -8.84 -9.16 -9.12
C ARG A 35 -9.97 -9.62 -8.20
N LEU A 36 -10.12 -8.99 -7.03
CA LEU A 36 -11.18 -9.28 -6.06
C LEU A 36 -12.55 -8.78 -6.53
N ILE A 37 -12.60 -7.62 -7.20
CA ILE A 37 -13.86 -7.03 -7.67
C ILE A 37 -14.35 -7.56 -9.02
N LYS A 38 -13.47 -8.22 -9.80
CA LYS A 38 -13.82 -8.74 -11.14
C LYS A 38 -14.78 -9.93 -11.02
N GLY A 39 -15.99 -9.75 -11.56
CA GLY A 39 -17.06 -10.77 -11.53
C GLY A 39 -18.00 -10.67 -10.33
N GLY A 40 -17.78 -9.70 -9.42
CA GLY A 40 -18.69 -9.39 -8.32
C GLY A 40 -19.75 -8.35 -8.68
N TYR A 41 -20.67 -8.10 -7.73
CA TYR A 41 -21.68 -7.06 -7.90
C TYR A 41 -21.11 -5.67 -7.56
N ILE A 42 -21.68 -4.61 -8.16
CA ILE A 42 -21.29 -3.22 -7.88
C ILE A 42 -21.45 -2.90 -6.38
N ALA A 43 -22.44 -3.51 -5.72
CA ALA A 43 -22.67 -3.37 -4.29
C ALA A 43 -21.49 -3.86 -3.43
N ASP A 44 -20.73 -4.85 -3.92
CA ASP A 44 -19.62 -5.46 -3.18
C ASP A 44 -18.32 -4.65 -3.28
N ILE A 45 -18.28 -3.63 -4.13
CA ILE A 45 -17.09 -2.78 -4.29
C ILE A 45 -16.81 -2.02 -2.98
N ILE A 46 -17.84 -1.47 -2.35
CA ILE A 46 -17.70 -0.66 -1.13
C ILE A 46 -17.25 -1.51 0.05
N SER A 47 -17.85 -2.70 0.23
CA SER A 47 -17.48 -3.63 1.29
C SER A 47 -16.07 -4.18 1.10
N THR A 48 -15.68 -4.53 -0.13
CA THR A 48 -14.34 -5.01 -0.46
C THR A 48 -13.29 -3.92 -0.27
N PHE A 49 -13.58 -2.68 -0.65
CA PHE A 49 -12.68 -1.55 -0.44
C PHE A 49 -12.48 -1.23 1.04
N GLY A 50 -13.55 -1.26 1.85
CA GLY A 50 -13.49 -1.05 3.29
C GLY A 50 -12.65 -2.10 4.03
N GLN A 51 -12.68 -3.36 3.58
CA GLN A 51 -11.85 -4.44 4.14
C GLN A 51 -10.35 -4.21 3.94
N ILE A 52 -9.96 -3.57 2.83
CA ILE A 52 -8.55 -3.33 2.47
C ILE A 52 -7.88 -2.24 3.34
N ASN A 53 -8.63 -1.54 4.21
CA ASN A 53 -8.09 -0.52 5.13
C ASN A 53 -7.12 0.46 4.43
N MET A 54 -7.43 0.83 3.19
CA MET A 54 -6.59 1.69 2.37
C MET A 54 -6.60 3.12 2.95
N ILE A 55 -5.45 3.57 3.43
CA ILE A 55 -5.25 4.97 3.85
C ILE A 55 -4.66 5.73 2.67
N GLY A 56 -5.42 6.68 2.12
CA GLY A 56 -5.01 7.43 0.92
C GLY A 56 -3.63 8.10 1.05
N GLY A 57 -3.31 8.63 2.23
CA GLY A 57 -2.02 9.27 2.49
C GLY A 57 -0.80 8.35 2.45
N GLU A 58 -0.99 7.02 2.49
CA GLU A 58 0.11 6.07 2.32
C GLU A 58 0.44 5.77 0.85
N LEU A 59 -0.50 5.97 -0.09
CA LEU A 59 -0.32 5.55 -1.48
C LEU A 59 0.38 6.61 -2.36
N GLU A 60 0.52 7.84 -1.87
CA GLU A 60 0.97 9.01 -2.63
C GLU A 60 2.48 9.32 -2.48
N ARG A 61 3.27 8.43 -1.84
CA ARG A 61 4.67 8.69 -1.46
C ARG A 61 5.72 7.82 -2.15
#